data_AF-A0A645GG93-F1
#
_entry.id   AF-A0A645GG93-F1
#
_cell.length_a   1.000
_cell.length_b   1.000
_cell.length_c   1.000
_cell.angle_alpha   90.00
_cell.angle_beta   90.00
_cell.angle_gamma   90.00
#
_symmetry.space_group_name_H-M   'P 1'
#
loop_
_entity.id
_entity.type
_entity.pdbx_description
1 polymer ?
#
loop_
_entity_poly.entity_id
_entity_poly.type
_entity_poly.pdbx_seq_one_letter_code
_entity_poly.pdbx_strand_id
1 'polypeptide(L)'
;MPYFYDKRINDLSEAGITRRDAVLISLDNSEEADKFIKSTLDISIKYMKKNNPFRLALEAFTDNAERNEAERKMVKGNPDFAKKATVAEEFDNLLVTKFYKMLSYGLLVRANESELENMAASNEDDKEKKEALTRAFKLAEDRLKALSVELEEKIHYKVVPIKKLVAIQLECGLLMADYLKNN
;
A
#
# COMPACT_ATOMS: atom_id res chain seq x y z
N MET A 1 0.41 -12.05 5.45
CA MET A 1 1.48 -12.04 6.48
C MET A 1 1.93 -10.61 6.62
N PRO A 2 1.79 -9.94 7.77
CA PRO A 2 2.29 -8.59 7.88
C PRO A 2 3.82 -8.65 7.76
N TYR A 3 4.38 -7.79 6.91
CA TYR A 3 5.83 -7.70 6.67
C TYR A 3 6.61 -7.25 7.92
N PHE A 4 5.90 -6.91 9.00
CA PHE A 4 6.42 -6.42 10.26
C PHE A 4 5.48 -6.75 11.42
N TYR A 5 5.99 -6.69 12.66
CA TYR A 5 5.17 -6.81 13.87
C TYR A 5 5.28 -5.53 14.71
N ASP A 6 4.14 -4.90 14.99
CA ASP A 6 3.98 -3.82 15.95
C ASP A 6 3.03 -4.28 17.08
N LYS A 7 3.32 -3.92 18.33
CA LYS A 7 2.52 -4.33 19.49
C LYS A 7 1.05 -3.86 19.40
N ARG A 8 0.80 -2.75 18.70
CA ARG A 8 -0.54 -2.16 18.55
C ARG A 8 -1.50 -3.04 17.76
N ILE A 9 -0.99 -3.97 16.94
CA ILE A 9 -1.81 -4.91 16.16
C ILE A 9 -2.74 -5.75 17.06
N ASN A 10 -2.33 -6.00 18.31
CA ASN A 10 -3.11 -6.79 19.28
C ASN A 10 -3.73 -5.93 20.39
N ASP A 11 -3.68 -4.61 20.27
CA ASP A 11 -4.15 -3.70 21.32
C ASP A 11 -5.64 -3.37 21.13
N LEU A 12 -6.47 -4.02 21.93
CA LEU A 12 -7.94 -3.87 21.92
C LEU A 12 -8.44 -2.74 22.82
N SER A 13 -7.54 -1.96 23.44
CA SER A 13 -7.96 -0.80 24.24
C SER A 13 -8.56 0.30 23.38
N GLU A 14 -9.38 1.17 23.98
CA GLU A 14 -10.03 2.27 23.27
C GLU A 14 -9.01 3.30 22.78
N ALA A 15 -9.15 3.68 21.52
CA ALA A 15 -8.32 4.67 20.86
C ALA A 15 -8.91 6.10 21.00
N GLY A 16 -8.16 7.09 20.49
CA GLY A 16 -8.58 8.50 20.57
C GLY A 16 -9.76 8.83 19.68
N ILE A 17 -9.91 8.12 18.56
CA ILE A 17 -10.87 8.41 17.49
C ILE A 17 -12.00 7.39 17.42
N THR A 18 -13.07 7.72 16.68
CA THR A 18 -14.13 6.74 16.39
C THR A 18 -13.68 5.78 15.29
N ARG A 19 -14.29 4.60 15.24
CA ARG A 19 -14.05 3.64 14.17
C ARG A 19 -14.41 4.22 12.80
N ARG A 20 -15.46 5.05 12.74
CA ARG A 20 -15.84 5.81 11.53
C ARG A 20 -14.71 6.72 11.07
N ASP A 21 -14.17 7.53 11.98
CA ASP A 21 -13.14 8.50 11.63
C ASP A 21 -11.86 7.81 11.15
N ALA A 22 -11.46 6.71 11.81
CA ALA A 22 -10.32 5.91 11.39
C ALA A 22 -10.45 5.45 9.93
N VAL A 23 -11.60 4.88 9.56
CA VAL A 23 -11.86 4.40 8.19
C VAL A 23 -11.95 5.56 7.20
N LEU A 24 -12.63 6.66 7.54
CA LEU A 24 -12.73 7.81 6.63
C LEU A 24 -11.37 8.44 6.34
N ILE A 25 -10.52 8.60 7.35
CA ILE A 25 -9.13 9.09 7.17
C ILE A 25 -8.33 8.11 6.29
N SER A 26 -8.50 6.81 6.47
CA SER A 26 -7.87 5.79 5.62
C SER A 26 -8.27 5.93 4.15
N LEU A 27 -9.58 6.10 3.90
CA LEU A 27 -10.12 6.28 2.54
C LEU A 27 -9.63 7.58 1.90
N ASP A 28 -9.60 8.69 2.65
CA ASP A 28 -9.07 9.98 2.17
C ASP A 28 -7.60 9.85 1.78
N ASN A 29 -6.76 9.26 2.64
CA ASN A 29 -5.35 9.02 2.35
C ASN A 29 -5.16 8.10 1.12
N SER A 30 -6.00 7.08 0.97
CA SER A 30 -5.94 6.15 -0.17
C SER A 30 -6.27 6.84 -1.48
N GLU A 31 -7.31 7.68 -1.50
CA GLU A 31 -7.69 8.47 -2.68
C GLU A 31 -6.65 9.52 -3.04
N GLU A 32 -6.06 10.22 -2.07
CA GLU A 32 -4.96 11.16 -2.32
C GLU A 32 -3.74 10.46 -2.93
N ALA A 33 -3.40 9.28 -2.41
CA ALA A 33 -2.33 8.47 -2.97
C ALA A 33 -2.64 8.01 -4.40
N ASP A 34 -3.87 7.54 -4.66
CA ASP A 34 -4.27 7.11 -6.01
C ASP A 34 -4.26 8.27 -7.00
N LYS A 35 -4.71 9.47 -6.59
CA LYS A 35 -4.60 10.70 -7.41
C LYS A 35 -3.15 11.03 -7.73
N PHE A 36 -2.26 10.99 -6.74
CA PHE A 36 -0.83 11.22 -6.97
C PHE A 36 -0.24 10.21 -7.96
N ILE A 37 -0.53 8.91 -7.75
CA ILE A 37 0.00 7.83 -8.59
C ILE A 37 -0.48 8.00 -10.04
N LYS A 38 -1.77 8.22 -10.26
CA LYS A 38 -2.35 8.44 -11.60
C LYS A 38 -1.73 9.67 -12.26
N SER A 39 -1.71 10.81 -11.57
CA SER A 39 -1.16 12.05 -12.14
C SER A 39 0.33 11.95 -12.49
N THR A 40 1.10 11.21 -11.70
CA THR A 40 2.53 10.99 -11.97
C THR A 40 2.73 9.99 -13.10
N LEU A 41 1.91 8.93 -13.15
CA LEU A 41 1.93 7.95 -14.23
C LEU A 41 1.58 8.60 -15.58
N ASP A 42 0.58 9.50 -15.61
CA ASP A 42 0.14 10.19 -16.82
C ASP A 42 1.25 11.00 -17.51
N ILE A 43 2.27 11.44 -16.77
CA ILE A 43 3.45 12.14 -17.31
C ILE A 43 4.18 11.26 -18.33
N SER A 44 4.29 9.96 -18.05
CA SER A 44 5.16 9.04 -18.78
C SER A 44 4.43 7.85 -19.43
N ILE A 45 3.14 7.64 -19.15
CA ILE A 45 2.37 6.47 -19.58
C ILE A 45 2.36 6.27 -21.11
N LYS A 46 2.38 7.36 -21.88
CA LYS A 46 2.42 7.31 -23.35
C LYS A 46 3.71 6.71 -23.91
N TYR A 47 4.79 6.73 -23.12
CA TYR A 47 6.09 6.18 -23.46
C TYR A 47 6.32 4.77 -22.87
N MET A 48 5.40 4.26 -22.05
CA MET A 48 5.48 2.93 -21.46
C MET A 48 4.85 1.88 -22.39
N LYS A 49 5.45 0.69 -22.44
CA LYS A 49 4.84 -0.43 -23.16
C LYS A 49 3.52 -0.83 -22.48
N LYS A 50 2.50 -1.15 -23.29
CA LYS A 50 1.20 -1.61 -22.77
C LYS A 50 1.29 -2.89 -21.93
N ASN A 51 2.30 -3.72 -22.17
CA ASN A 51 2.55 -4.95 -21.42
C ASN A 51 3.59 -4.77 -20.30
N ASN A 52 3.97 -3.54 -19.95
CA ASN A 52 4.82 -3.28 -18.80
C ASN A 52 4.10 -3.79 -17.54
N PRO A 53 4.65 -4.77 -16.80
CA PRO A 53 3.95 -5.40 -15.68
C PRO A 53 3.68 -4.43 -14.53
N PHE A 54 4.56 -3.44 -14.33
CA PHE A 54 4.39 -2.42 -13.30
C PHE A 54 3.25 -1.47 -13.64
N ARG A 55 3.14 -1.06 -14.91
CA ARG A 55 2.01 -0.27 -15.40
C ARG A 55 0.68 -0.99 -15.16
N LEU A 56 0.58 -2.25 -15.59
CA LEU A 56 -0.65 -3.04 -15.44
C LEU A 56 -1.04 -3.18 -13.96
N ALA A 57 -0.07 -3.41 -13.08
CA ALA A 57 -0.32 -3.46 -11.65
C ALA A 57 -0.82 -2.11 -11.11
N LEU A 58 -0.23 -0.99 -11.51
CA LEU A 58 -0.67 0.35 -11.08
C LEU A 58 -2.09 0.67 -11.53
N GLU A 59 -2.44 0.35 -12.79
CA GLU A 59 -3.80 0.52 -13.31
C GLU A 59 -4.80 -0.31 -12.47
N ALA A 60 -4.45 -1.56 -12.13
CA ALA A 60 -5.31 -2.43 -11.31
C ALA A 60 -5.44 -1.97 -9.85
N PHE A 61 -4.36 -1.49 -9.23
CA PHE A 61 -4.35 -1.12 -7.80
C PHE A 61 -4.86 0.29 -7.49
N THR A 62 -5.07 1.13 -8.51
CA THR A 62 -5.53 2.53 -8.34
C THR A 62 -6.97 2.75 -8.78
N ASP A 63 -7.66 1.73 -9.29
CA ASP A 63 -9.06 1.82 -9.71
C ASP A 63 -10.03 1.40 -8.59
N ASN A 64 -10.10 2.22 -7.53
CA ASN A 64 -10.89 1.92 -6.33
C ASN A 64 -12.03 2.92 -6.05
N ALA A 65 -12.35 3.84 -6.97
CA ALA A 65 -13.25 4.95 -6.69
C ALA A 65 -14.66 4.50 -6.25
N GLU A 66 -15.26 3.56 -6.99
CA GLU A 66 -16.59 3.03 -6.65
C GLU A 66 -16.59 2.27 -5.32
N ARG A 67 -15.54 1.49 -5.08
CA ARG A 67 -15.36 0.74 -3.84
C ARG A 67 -15.24 1.69 -2.64
N ASN A 68 -14.43 2.74 -2.76
CA ASN A 68 -14.25 3.73 -1.69
C ASN A 68 -15.56 4.46 -1.39
N GLU A 69 -16.32 4.87 -2.42
CA GLU A 69 -17.64 5.49 -2.24
C GLU A 69 -18.64 4.56 -1.54
N ALA A 70 -18.68 3.28 -1.91
CA ALA A 70 -19.53 2.29 -1.25
C ALA A 70 -19.15 2.13 0.24
N GLU A 71 -17.85 2.07 0.53
CA GLU A 71 -17.34 1.95 1.90
C GLU A 71 -17.66 3.19 2.74
N ARG A 72 -17.50 4.41 2.18
CA ARG A 72 -17.91 5.67 2.84
C ARG A 72 -19.38 5.65 3.22
N LYS A 73 -20.26 5.23 2.31
CA LYS A 73 -21.71 5.15 2.58
C LYS A 73 -22.02 4.14 3.68
N MET A 74 -21.39 2.97 3.65
CA MET A 74 -21.55 1.92 4.66
C MET A 74 -21.16 2.42 6.06
N VAL A 75 -19.98 3.02 6.20
CA VAL A 75 -19.45 3.49 7.49
C VAL A 75 -20.26 4.66 8.07
N LYS A 76 -20.79 5.53 7.20
CA LYS A 76 -21.69 6.63 7.61
C LYS A 76 -23.06 6.12 8.06
N GLY A 77 -23.61 5.10 7.38
CA GLY A 77 -24.94 4.55 7.66
C GLY A 77 -24.98 3.55 8.82
N ASN A 78 -23.86 2.94 9.21
CA ASN A 78 -23.82 1.92 10.25
C ASN A 78 -23.54 2.52 11.66
N PRO A 79 -24.46 2.37 12.64
CA PRO A 79 -24.27 2.85 14.01
C PRO A 79 -23.07 2.23 14.74
N ASP A 80 -22.65 1.01 14.40
CA ASP A 80 -21.52 0.35 15.07
C ASP A 80 -20.20 1.09 14.87
N PHE A 81 -20.07 1.84 13.78
CA PHE A 81 -18.88 2.66 13.51
C PHE A 81 -18.85 3.96 14.33
N ALA A 82 -19.93 4.31 15.03
CA ALA A 82 -19.95 5.47 15.93
C ALA A 82 -19.21 5.22 17.26
N LYS A 83 -18.91 3.96 17.57
CA LYS A 83 -18.14 3.56 18.76
C LYS A 83 -16.68 4.00 18.61
N LYS A 84 -15.96 4.05 19.74
CA LYS A 84 -14.51 4.24 19.74
C LYS A 84 -13.83 3.11 18.97
N ALA A 85 -12.83 3.48 18.17
CA ALA A 85 -11.94 2.49 17.56
C ALA A 85 -11.12 1.81 18.66
N THR A 86 -10.65 0.60 18.42
CA THR A 86 -9.53 0.07 19.19
C THR A 86 -8.20 0.65 18.69
N VAL A 87 -7.16 0.62 19.52
CA VAL A 87 -5.80 1.02 19.10
C VAL A 87 -5.35 0.21 17.88
N ALA A 88 -5.71 -1.08 17.80
CA ALA A 88 -5.46 -1.92 16.64
C ALA A 88 -6.20 -1.42 15.38
N GLU A 89 -7.48 -1.07 15.48
CA GLU A 89 -8.26 -0.55 14.36
C GLU A 89 -7.73 0.81 13.87
N GLU A 90 -7.34 1.70 14.79
CA GLU A 90 -6.69 2.97 14.43
C GLU A 90 -5.36 2.72 13.72
N PHE A 91 -4.53 1.82 14.25
CA PHE A 91 -3.24 1.47 13.65
C PHE A 91 -3.38 0.90 12.24
N ASP A 92 -4.31 -0.04 12.04
CA ASP A 92 -4.56 -0.68 10.75
C ASP A 92 -5.02 0.31 9.68
N ASN A 93 -5.95 1.20 10.05
CA ASN A 93 -6.48 2.20 9.13
C ASN A 93 -5.47 3.31 8.82
N LEU A 94 -4.73 3.80 9.82
CA LEU A 94 -3.88 4.97 9.64
C LEU A 94 -2.46 4.65 9.14
N LEU A 95 -1.88 3.52 9.55
CA LEU A 95 -0.49 3.19 9.25
C LEU A 95 -0.34 1.96 8.36
N VAL A 96 -1.06 0.87 8.62
CA VAL A 96 -0.95 -0.35 7.81
C VAL A 96 -1.46 -0.13 6.39
N THR A 97 -2.57 0.59 6.24
CA THR A 97 -3.09 0.95 4.91
C THR A 97 -2.09 1.80 4.12
N LYS A 98 -1.45 2.80 4.76
CA LYS A 98 -0.38 3.58 4.15
C LYS A 98 0.83 2.73 3.75
N PHE A 99 1.19 1.75 4.59
CA PHE A 99 2.26 0.81 4.26
C PHE A 99 1.94 0.01 3.00
N TYR A 100 0.74 -0.55 2.87
CA TYR A 100 0.37 -1.26 1.64
C TYR A 100 0.34 -0.33 0.42
N LYS A 101 -0.08 0.92 0.60
CA LYS A 101 -0.04 1.92 -0.48
C LYS A 101 1.40 2.29 -0.87
N MET A 102 2.36 2.24 0.05
CA MET A 102 3.80 2.37 -0.22
C MET A 102 4.27 1.44 -1.34
N LEU A 103 3.74 0.21 -1.38
CA LEU A 103 4.08 -0.75 -2.44
C LEU A 103 3.67 -0.24 -3.82
N SER A 104 2.54 0.48 -3.92
CA SER A 104 2.10 1.09 -5.19
C SER A 104 3.03 2.22 -5.62
N TYR A 105 3.57 3.02 -4.70
CA TYR A 105 4.61 3.99 -5.04
C TYR A 105 5.90 3.30 -5.52
N GLY A 106 6.28 2.17 -4.90
CA GLY A 106 7.39 1.34 -5.38
C GLY A 106 7.17 0.83 -6.80
N LEU A 107 5.96 0.38 -7.13
CA LEU A 107 5.60 -0.01 -8.50
C LEU A 107 5.74 1.17 -9.49
N LEU A 108 5.36 2.39 -9.08
CA LEU A 108 5.48 3.58 -9.91
C LEU A 108 6.94 3.96 -10.20
N VAL A 109 7.82 3.83 -9.20
CA VAL A 109 9.27 3.99 -9.39
C VAL A 109 9.77 2.97 -10.42
N ARG A 110 9.47 1.68 -10.20
CA ARG A 110 9.89 0.59 -11.10
C ARG A 110 9.35 0.70 -12.51
N ALA A 111 8.12 1.20 -12.68
CA ALA A 111 7.52 1.41 -14.00
C ALA A 111 8.37 2.39 -14.83
N ASN A 112 8.80 3.50 -14.24
CA ASN A 112 9.62 4.50 -14.92
C ASN A 112 11.08 4.03 -15.08
N GLU A 113 11.66 3.44 -14.04
CA GLU A 113 13.02 2.91 -14.04
C GLU A 113 13.21 1.85 -15.14
N SER A 114 12.30 0.89 -15.23
CA SER A 114 12.39 -0.19 -16.23
C SER A 114 12.36 0.32 -17.68
N GLU A 115 11.58 1.37 -17.97
CA GLU A 115 11.60 1.95 -19.32
C GLU A 115 12.87 2.78 -19.59
N LEU A 116 13.41 3.47 -18.59
CA LEU A 116 14.71 4.15 -18.72
C LEU A 116 15.85 3.15 -18.96
N GLU A 117 15.86 2.02 -18.24
CA GLU A 117 16.79 0.92 -18.46
C GLU A 117 16.66 0.33 -19.86
N ASN A 118 15.43 0.11 -20.33
CA ASN A 118 15.17 -0.35 -21.70
C ASN A 118 15.72 0.61 -22.75
N MET A 119 15.51 1.92 -22.58
CA MET A 119 16.04 2.94 -23.49
C MET A 119 17.56 2.91 -23.55
N ALA A 120 18.21 2.77 -22.40
CA ALA A 120 19.67 2.67 -22.31
C ALA A 120 20.19 1.40 -23.01
N ALA A 121 19.51 0.27 -22.82
CA ALA A 121 19.87 -1.00 -23.46
C ALA A 121 19.68 -0.98 -24.98
N SER A 122 18.69 -0.24 -25.49
CA SER A 122 18.42 -0.11 -26.93
C SER A 122 19.12 1.08 -27.61
N ASN A 123 19.92 1.87 -26.88
CA ASN A 123 20.51 3.12 -27.35
C ASN A 123 19.46 4.09 -27.96
N GLU A 124 18.27 4.15 -27.37
CA GLU A 124 17.20 5.04 -27.80
C GLU A 124 17.50 6.49 -27.36
N ASP A 125 17.63 7.41 -28.32
CA ASP A 125 17.88 8.84 -28.06
C ASP A 125 16.61 9.68 -28.26
N ASP A 126 15.55 9.34 -27.51
CA ASP A 126 14.34 10.17 -27.40
C ASP A 126 14.43 11.04 -26.14
N LYS A 127 14.71 12.34 -26.35
CA LYS A 127 14.86 13.32 -25.28
C LYS A 127 13.56 13.56 -24.51
N GLU A 128 12.42 13.67 -25.20
CA GLU A 128 11.13 13.94 -24.54
C GLU A 128 10.73 12.76 -23.66
N LYS A 129 10.89 11.53 -24.18
CA LYS A 129 10.64 10.31 -23.43
C LYS A 129 11.53 10.22 -22.18
N LYS A 130 12.82 10.46 -22.35
CA LYS A 130 13.79 10.42 -21.24
C LYS A 130 13.46 11.44 -20.17
N GLU A 131 13.12 12.66 -20.55
CA GLU A 131 12.72 13.74 -19.62
C GLU A 131 11.44 13.38 -18.87
N ALA A 132 10.40 12.90 -19.58
CA ALA A 132 9.14 12.51 -18.96
C ALA A 132 9.30 11.36 -17.95
N LEU A 133 10.02 10.30 -18.34
CA LEU A 133 10.30 9.16 -17.47
C LEU A 133 11.16 9.56 -16.27
N THR A 134 12.19 10.38 -16.47
CA THR A 134 13.06 10.86 -15.38
C THR A 134 12.29 11.73 -14.39
N ARG A 135 11.41 12.60 -14.89
CA ARG A 135 10.57 13.45 -14.06
C ARG A 135 9.60 12.61 -13.22
N ALA A 136 8.88 11.68 -13.84
CA ALA A 136 7.95 10.80 -13.15
C ALA A 136 8.66 9.89 -12.13
N PHE A 137 9.84 9.36 -12.49
CA PHE A 137 10.70 8.60 -11.57
C PHE A 137 11.03 9.41 -10.31
N LYS A 138 11.56 10.64 -10.46
CA LYS A 138 11.95 11.49 -9.32
C LYS A 138 10.77 11.82 -8.42
N LEU A 139 9.62 12.20 -9.00
CA LEU A 139 8.41 12.47 -8.24
C LEU A 139 7.97 11.25 -7.42
N ALA A 140 7.98 10.07 -8.05
CA ALA A 140 7.62 8.82 -7.39
C ALA A 140 8.62 8.44 -6.29
N GLU A 141 9.91 8.59 -6.54
CA GLU A 141 10.99 8.28 -5.59
C GLU A 141 10.94 9.21 -4.37
N ASP A 142 10.79 10.53 -4.59
CA ASP A 142 10.68 11.51 -3.52
C ASP A 142 9.46 11.22 -2.63
N ARG A 143 8.31 10.89 -3.24
CA ARG A 143 7.09 10.57 -2.50
C ARG A 143 7.21 9.24 -1.75
N LEU A 144 7.80 8.22 -2.36
CA LEU A 144 8.08 6.94 -1.72
C LEU A 144 8.98 7.14 -0.50
N LYS A 145 10.09 7.87 -0.67
CA LYS A 145 11.06 8.13 0.39
C LYS A 145 10.45 8.92 1.54
N ALA A 146 9.67 9.97 1.24
CA ALA A 146 8.97 10.75 2.26
C ALA A 146 8.00 9.87 3.08
N LEU A 147 7.23 9.02 2.41
CA LEU A 147 6.31 8.10 3.09
C LEU A 147 7.07 7.02 3.88
N SER A 148 8.20 6.52 3.38
CA SER A 148 9.03 5.54 4.09
C SER A 148 9.55 6.11 5.40
N VAL A 149 10.09 7.33 5.38
CA VAL A 149 10.53 8.01 6.61
C VAL A 149 9.36 8.20 7.58
N GLU A 150 8.20 8.68 7.10
CA GLU A 150 7.00 8.83 7.96
C GLU A 150 6.61 7.52 8.63
N LEU A 151 6.59 6.41 7.89
CA LEU A 151 6.17 5.12 8.43
C LEU A 151 7.24 4.49 9.32
N GLU A 152 8.52 4.66 9.03
CA GLU A 152 9.60 4.15 9.89
C GLU A 152 9.62 4.86 11.25
N GLU A 153 9.32 6.16 11.29
CA GLU A 153 9.18 6.91 12.55
C GLU A 153 7.96 6.45 13.35
N LYS A 154 6.84 6.16 12.66
CA LYS A 154 5.55 5.86 13.30
C LYS A 154 5.31 4.38 13.58
N ILE A 155 5.94 3.46 12.87
CA ILE A 155 5.78 2.01 13.04
C ILE A 155 7.00 1.48 13.81
N HIS A 156 6.78 1.08 15.05
CA HIS A 156 7.85 0.56 15.91
C HIS A 156 7.96 -0.95 15.74
N TYR A 157 8.33 -1.35 14.52
CA TYR A 157 8.37 -2.75 14.19
C TYR A 157 9.54 -3.47 14.88
N LYS A 158 9.25 -4.67 15.38
CA LYS A 158 10.30 -5.64 15.70
C LYS A 158 10.49 -6.52 14.47
N VAL A 159 11.73 -6.70 14.03
CA VAL A 159 12.08 -7.76 13.07
C VAL A 159 11.67 -9.07 13.73
N VAL A 160 10.60 -9.68 13.22
CA VAL A 160 10.23 -11.04 13.61
C VAL A 160 11.31 -11.94 13.05
N PRO A 161 12.10 -12.65 13.87
CA PRO A 161 13.09 -13.57 13.34
C PRO A 161 12.40 -14.53 12.38
N ILE A 162 12.95 -14.75 11.17
CA ILE A 162 12.33 -15.60 10.14
C ILE A 162 11.93 -16.96 10.72
N LYS A 163 12.72 -17.50 11.66
CA LYS A 163 12.40 -18.74 12.40
C LYS A 163 11.06 -18.69 13.13
N LYS A 164 10.71 -17.57 13.77
CA LYS A 164 9.44 -17.38 14.48
C LYS A 164 8.27 -17.30 13.51
N LEU A 165 8.46 -16.61 12.38
CA LEU A 165 7.46 -16.52 11.30
C LEU A 165 7.15 -17.91 10.73
N VAL A 166 8.19 -18.66 10.36
CA VAL A 166 8.08 -20.03 9.82
C VAL A 166 7.47 -20.98 10.85
N ALA A 167 7.83 -20.85 12.13
CA ALA A 167 7.25 -21.66 13.20
C ALA A 167 5.73 -21.43 13.33
N ILE A 168 5.28 -20.17 13.31
CA ILE A 168 3.85 -19.83 13.35
C ILE A 168 3.13 -20.37 12.11
N GLN A 169 3.70 -20.20 10.92
CA GLN A 169 3.11 -20.73 9.68
C GLN A 169 3.01 -22.27 9.69
N LEU A 170 4.04 -22.95 10.20
CA LEU A 170 4.06 -24.39 10.35
C LEU A 170 3.03 -24.87 11.38
N GLU A 171 2.91 -24.18 12.51
CA GLU A 171 1.92 -24.48 13.55
C GLU A 171 0.49 -24.34 13.01
N CYS A 172 0.18 -23.24 12.31
CA CYS A 172 -1.11 -23.08 11.64
C CYS A 172 -1.38 -24.21 10.64
N GLY A 173 -0.36 -24.61 9.85
CA GLY A 173 -0.47 -25.73 8.91
C GLY A 173 -0.71 -27.08 9.59
N LEU A 174 -0.02 -27.34 10.70
CA LEU A 174 -0.18 -28.57 11.49
C LEU A 174 -1.53 -28.64 12.19
N LEU A 175 -2.00 -27.53 12.77
CA LEU A 175 -3.33 -27.43 13.37
C LEU A 175 -4.44 -27.68 12.34
N MET A 176 -4.27 -27.14 11.12
CA MET A 176 -5.22 -27.37 10.03
C MET A 176 -5.19 -28.83 9.56
N ALA A 177 -4.01 -29.42 9.43
CA ALA A 177 -3.86 -30.82 9.06
C ALA A 177 -4.43 -31.78 10.12
N ASP A 178 -4.26 -31.48 11.41
CA ASP A 178 -4.85 -32.26 12.51
C ASP A 178 -6.37 -32.14 12.53
N TYR A 179 -6.89 -30.92 12.33
CA TYR A 179 -8.34 -30.69 12.21
C TYR A 179 -8.97 -31.48 11.05
N LEU A 180 -8.32 -31.51 9.88
CA LEU A 180 -8.77 -32.29 8.71
C LEU A 180 -8.62 -33.80 8.86
N LYS A 181 -7.75 -34.28 9.75
CA LYS A 181 -7.58 -35.70 10.02
C LYS A 181 -8.61 -36.22 11.02
N ASN A 182 -9.00 -35.36 11.96
CA ASN A 182 -9.87 -35.70 13.09
C ASN A 182 -11.34 -35.29 12.87
N ASN A 183 -11.69 -34.68 11.72
CA ASN A 183 -13.06 -34.45 11.23
C ASN A 183 -13.19 -34.95 9.78
#